data_AF-A0A3S0CRQ0-F1
#
_entry.id   AF-A0A3S0CRQ0-F1
#
_cell.length_a   1.000
_cell.length_b   1.000
_cell.length_c   1.000
_cell.angle_alpha   90.00
_cell.angle_beta   90.00
_cell.angle_gamma   90.00
#
_symmetry.space_group_name_H-M   'P 1'
#
loop_
_entity.id
_entity.type
_entity.pdbx_description
1 polymer ?
#
loop_
_entity_poly.entity_id
_entity_poly.type
_entity_poly.pdbx_seq_one_letter_code
_entity_poly.pdbx_strand_id
1 'polypeptide(L)'
;MWLFVTLVLYLVDRAFLNCVQKKLQEEEYEAISQIQIADLNYIGTYISYFIIGVSVPSLEKNDNVFYVILCMLFIFLLRTKTVGFNIFHLLNGWHYYNVTNQDNYTMTVLLNRNNLRMVSALKVKLIHNNIYIGTA
;
A
#
# COMPACT_ATOMS: atom_id res chain seq x y z
N MET A 1 -13.66 20.50 -7.47
CA MET A 1 -12.24 20.38 -7.88
C MET A 1 -11.51 19.29 -7.10
N TRP A 2 -11.53 19.27 -5.77
CA TRP A 2 -10.75 18.31 -4.97
C TRP A 2 -11.31 16.87 -4.92
N LEU A 3 -12.64 16.71 -4.97
CA LEU A 3 -13.28 15.40 -5.21
C LEU A 3 -12.85 14.79 -6.55
N PHE A 4 -12.59 15.63 -7.55
CA PHE A 4 -12.10 15.20 -8.84
C PHE A 4 -10.63 14.74 -8.74
N VAL A 5 -9.78 15.48 -8.02
CA VAL A 5 -8.37 15.08 -7.78
C VAL A 5 -8.27 13.75 -7.04
N THR A 6 -9.04 13.57 -5.97
CA THR A 6 -9.06 12.31 -5.19
C THR A 6 -9.58 11.13 -6.03
N LEU A 7 -10.62 11.34 -6.85
CA LEU A 7 -11.10 10.35 -7.80
C LEU A 7 -10.03 9.97 -8.83
N VAL A 8 -9.31 10.96 -9.38
CA VAL A 8 -8.21 10.70 -10.33
C VAL A 8 -7.10 9.88 -9.69
N LEU A 9 -6.67 10.23 -8.47
CA LEU A 9 -5.65 9.47 -7.73
C LEU A 9 -6.10 8.02 -7.46
N TYR A 10 -7.36 7.83 -7.07
CA TYR A 10 -7.95 6.50 -6.89
C TYR A 10 -7.96 5.67 -8.18
N LEU A 11 -8.32 6.28 -9.32
CA LEU A 11 -8.32 5.58 -10.61
C LEU A 11 -6.91 5.22 -11.08
N VAL A 12 -5.93 6.10 -10.85
CA VAL A 12 -4.51 5.85 -11.15
C VAL A 12 -3.97 4.67 -10.33
N ASP A 13 -4.27 4.63 -9.03
CA ASP A 13 -3.91 3.53 -8.14
C ASP A 13 -4.49 2.19 -8.63
N ARG A 14 -5.78 2.19 -8.96
CA ARG A 14 -6.46 0.99 -9.49
C ARG A 14 -5.87 0.53 -10.82
N ALA A 15 -5.53 1.46 -11.72
CA ALA A 15 -4.90 1.15 -12.99
C ALA A 15 -3.49 0.56 -12.79
N PHE A 16 -2.72 1.11 -11.85
CA PHE A 16 -1.41 0.60 -11.47
C PHE A 16 -1.51 -0.85 -10.96
N LEU A 17 -2.40 -1.12 -10.01
CA LEU A 17 -2.62 -2.47 -9.47
C LEU A 17 -3.00 -3.48 -10.58
N ASN A 18 -3.95 -3.12 -11.45
CA ASN A 18 -4.35 -3.98 -12.57
C ASN A 18 -3.20 -4.28 -13.55
N CYS A 19 -2.36 -3.28 -13.84
CA CYS A 19 -1.22 -3.44 -14.73
C CYS A 19 -0.18 -4.41 -14.12
N VAL A 20 0.08 -4.27 -12.83
CA VAL A 20 1.03 -5.12 -12.11
C VAL A 20 0.50 -6.56 -11.99
N GLN A 21 -0.79 -6.74 -11.70
CA GLN A 21 -1.42 -8.07 -11.64
C GLN A 21 -1.33 -8.84 -12.96
N LYS A 22 -1.54 -8.17 -14.10
CA LYS A 22 -1.39 -8.81 -15.42
C LYS A 22 0.02 -9.37 -15.65
N LYS A 23 1.04 -8.66 -15.18
CA LYS A 23 2.44 -9.10 -15.26
C LYS A 23 2.84 -10.13 -14.21
N LEU A 24 1.94 -10.48 -13.28
CA LEU A 24 2.19 -11.45 -12.21
C LEU A 24 1.88 -12.88 -12.61
N GLN A 25 0.89 -13.07 -13.49
CA GLN A 25 0.41 -14.40 -13.85
C GLN A 25 1.47 -15.26 -14.55
N GLU A 26 2.53 -14.63 -15.08
CA GLU A 26 3.63 -15.25 -15.83
C GLU A 26 4.77 -15.77 -14.95
N GLU A 27 4.88 -15.34 -13.69
CA GLU A 27 6.00 -15.72 -12.79
C GLU A 27 5.47 -16.55 -11.61
N GLU A 28 6.10 -17.69 -11.33
CA GLU A 28 5.69 -18.67 -10.31
C GLU A 28 6.83 -18.85 -9.30
N TYR A 29 6.61 -18.50 -8.03
CA TYR A 29 7.68 -18.55 -7.02
C TYR A 29 7.20 -18.78 -5.58
N GLU A 30 8.01 -19.60 -4.89
CA GLU A 30 8.16 -19.87 -3.45
C GLU A 30 7.00 -20.53 -2.68
N ALA A 31 7.33 -21.65 -2.02
CA ALA A 31 6.42 -22.38 -1.15
C ALA A 31 6.28 -21.67 0.21
N ILE A 32 5.13 -21.06 0.46
CA ILE A 32 4.91 -20.28 1.67
C ILE A 32 4.63 -21.19 2.87
N SER A 33 5.32 -20.93 3.99
CA SER A 33 5.11 -21.63 5.26
C SER A 33 4.20 -20.83 6.19
N GLN A 34 4.34 -19.51 6.24
CA GLN A 34 3.60 -18.64 7.15
C GLN A 34 3.22 -17.30 6.51
N ILE A 35 2.07 -16.77 6.91
CA ILE A 35 1.63 -15.42 6.59
C ILE A 35 1.20 -14.72 7.88
N GLN A 36 1.79 -13.55 8.11
CA GLN A 36 1.42 -12.64 9.18
C GLN A 36 1.10 -11.28 8.59
N ILE A 37 0.14 -10.55 9.17
CA ILE A 37 -0.08 -9.15 8.80
C ILE A 37 1.20 -8.39 9.10
N ALA A 38 1.71 -7.62 8.12
CA ALA A 38 2.87 -6.78 8.36
C ALA A 38 2.47 -5.74 9.42
N ASP A 39 3.23 -5.71 10.51
CA ASP A 39 2.83 -5.04 11.74
C ASP A 39 2.44 -3.57 11.51
N LEU A 40 1.41 -3.12 12.23
CA LEU A 40 0.75 -1.81 12.09
C LEU A 40 1.61 -0.64 12.61
N ASN A 41 2.94 -0.72 12.48
CA ASN A 41 3.93 0.27 12.90
C ASN A 41 3.67 1.68 12.32
N TYR A 42 2.77 1.79 11.36
CA TYR A 42 2.40 3.01 10.67
C TYR A 42 1.17 3.72 11.27
N ILE A 43 0.42 3.11 12.21
CA ILE A 43 -0.72 3.76 12.88
C ILE A 43 -0.29 5.08 13.51
N GLY A 44 0.84 5.08 14.21
CA GLY A 44 1.40 6.28 14.82
C GLY A 44 1.67 7.37 13.79
N THR A 45 2.21 6.98 12.63
CA THR A 45 2.44 7.89 11.50
C THR A 45 1.13 8.47 10.94
N TYR A 46 0.04 7.71 10.82
CA TYR A 46 -1.26 8.27 10.40
C TYR A 46 -1.82 9.24 11.40
N ILE A 47 -1.75 8.91 12.68
CA ILE A 47 -2.23 9.79 13.74
C ILE A 47 -1.44 11.09 13.70
N SER A 48 -0.11 11.04 13.51
CA SER A 48 0.72 12.23 13.32
C SER A 48 0.28 13.05 12.10
N TYR A 49 0.09 12.42 10.94
CA TYR A 49 -0.33 13.13 9.72
C TYR A 49 -1.75 13.71 9.81
N PHE A 50 -2.68 12.98 10.43
CA PHE A 50 -4.04 13.43 10.68
C PHE A 50 -4.05 14.63 11.64
N ILE A 51 -3.31 14.54 12.75
CA ILE A 51 -3.17 15.65 13.70
C ILE A 51 -2.54 16.86 13.01
N ILE A 52 -1.47 16.69 12.24
CA ILE A 52 -0.83 17.80 11.50
C ILE A 52 -1.84 18.43 10.53
N GLY A 53 -2.61 17.62 9.81
CA GLY A 53 -3.62 18.12 8.86
C GLY A 53 -4.75 18.89 9.54
N VAL A 54 -5.28 18.37 10.64
CA VAL A 54 -6.41 18.99 11.38
C VAL A 54 -5.98 20.16 12.27
N SER A 55 -4.70 20.21 12.67
CA SER A 55 -4.14 21.31 13.48
C SER A 55 -3.78 22.54 12.67
N VAL A 56 -3.81 22.48 11.33
CA VAL A 56 -3.76 23.69 10.51
C VAL A 56 -5.03 24.49 10.80
N PRO A 57 -4.93 25.70 11.39
CA PRO A 57 -6.10 26.52 11.61
C PRO A 57 -6.82 26.70 10.28
N SER A 58 -8.14 26.57 10.26
CA SER A 58 -8.97 26.93 9.12
C SER A 58 -8.82 28.42 8.86
N LEU A 59 -7.72 28.81 8.21
CA LEU A 59 -7.49 30.13 7.67
C LEU A 59 -8.56 30.29 6.59
N GLU A 60 -9.52 31.12 6.93
CA GLU A 60 -10.69 31.49 6.17
C GLU A 60 -10.51 31.28 4.65
N LYS A 61 -11.31 30.37 4.11
CA LYS A 61 -11.60 30.16 2.69
C LYS A 61 -10.55 29.46 1.81
N ASN A 62 -9.42 28.98 2.32
CA ASN A 62 -8.44 28.31 1.45
C ASN A 62 -7.81 27.04 2.04
N ASP A 63 -8.44 25.89 1.81
CA ASP A 63 -7.97 24.54 2.21
C ASP A 63 -6.64 24.12 1.55
N ASN A 64 -6.03 24.97 0.72
CA ASN A 64 -4.82 24.67 -0.05
C ASN A 64 -3.67 24.16 0.83
N VAL A 65 -3.52 24.66 2.06
CA VAL A 65 -2.43 24.25 2.97
C VAL A 65 -2.57 22.78 3.39
N PHE A 66 -3.78 22.33 3.69
CA PHE A 66 -4.07 20.94 4.03
C PHE A 66 -3.67 20.01 2.88
N TYR A 67 -4.04 20.35 1.64
CA TYR A 67 -3.71 19.55 0.46
C TYR A 67 -2.23 19.60 0.08
N VAL A 68 -1.53 20.71 0.30
CA VAL A 68 -0.07 20.79 0.11
C VAL A 68 0.64 19.84 1.06
N ILE A 69 0.25 19.84 2.34
CA ILE A 69 0.77 18.91 3.34
C ILE A 69 0.45 17.48 2.92
N LEU A 70 -0.80 17.18 2.53
CA LEU A 70 -1.19 15.86 2.04
C LEU A 70 -0.38 15.40 0.82
N CYS A 71 -0.13 16.28 -0.16
CA CYS A 71 0.71 16.00 -1.32
C CYS A 71 2.16 15.75 -0.93
N MET A 72 2.74 16.55 -0.02
CA MET A 72 4.08 16.33 0.49
C MET A 72 4.18 14.99 1.23
N LEU A 73 3.17 14.64 2.03
CA LEU A 73 3.09 13.35 2.71
C LEU A 73 2.99 12.19 1.70
N PHE A 74 2.19 12.34 0.65
CA PHE A 74 2.08 11.34 -0.40
C PHE A 74 3.41 11.14 -1.13
N ILE A 75 4.09 12.22 -1.51
CA ILE A 75 5.42 12.17 -2.14
C ILE A 75 6.43 11.54 -1.18
N PHE A 76 6.40 11.90 0.10
CA PHE A 76 7.28 11.36 1.13
C PHE A 76 7.06 9.85 1.31
N LEU A 77 5.81 9.39 1.39
CA LEU A 77 5.45 7.98 1.47
C LEU A 77 5.91 7.22 0.21
N LEU A 78 5.75 7.81 -0.97
CA LEU A 78 6.25 7.23 -2.21
C LEU A 78 7.79 7.14 -2.26
N ARG A 79 8.51 8.13 -1.70
CA ARG A 79 9.98 8.20 -1.79
C ARG A 79 10.71 7.47 -0.66
N THR A 80 10.16 7.42 0.54
CA THR A 80 10.86 6.84 1.71
C THR A 80 10.99 5.33 1.64
N LYS A 81 10.35 4.66 0.67
CA LYS A 81 10.45 3.20 0.49
C LYS A 81 10.17 2.43 1.79
N THR A 82 9.43 3.05 2.71
CA THR A 82 8.87 2.33 3.85
C THR A 82 7.87 1.33 3.28
N VAL A 83 7.65 0.19 3.97
CA VAL A 83 6.54 -0.73 3.69
C VAL A 83 5.25 0.05 3.96
N GLY A 84 4.95 0.94 3.03
CA GLY A 84 4.33 2.22 3.33
C GLY A 84 2.93 2.14 2.80
N PHE A 85 2.02 1.90 3.71
CA PHE A 85 0.59 2.05 3.51
C PHE A 85 0.22 3.10 2.48
N ASN A 86 -0.56 2.62 1.54
CA ASN A 86 -1.27 3.43 0.58
C ASN A 86 -2.76 3.30 0.92
N ILE A 87 -3.40 4.42 1.24
CA ILE A 87 -4.82 4.43 1.63
C ILE A 87 -5.70 3.89 0.51
N PHE A 88 -5.31 4.07 -0.75
CA PHE A 88 -6.02 3.54 -1.90
C PHE A 88 -5.87 2.02 -2.01
N HIS A 89 -4.69 1.47 -1.73
CA HIS A 89 -4.52 0.01 -1.59
C HIS A 89 -5.45 -0.55 -0.51
N LEU A 90 -5.51 0.10 0.67
CA LEU A 90 -6.37 -0.32 1.78
C LEU A 90 -7.86 -0.30 1.38
N LEU A 91 -8.33 0.79 0.77
CA LEU A 91 -9.71 0.92 0.29
C LEU A 91 -10.04 -0.13 -0.79
N ASN A 92 -9.04 -0.56 -1.57
CA ASN A 92 -9.16 -1.62 -2.56
C ASN A 92 -9.00 -3.04 -1.96
N GLY A 93 -8.90 -3.18 -0.64
CA GLY A 93 -8.80 -4.47 0.06
C GLY A 93 -7.41 -5.13 -0.01
N TRP A 94 -6.37 -4.35 -0.33
CA TRP A 94 -4.99 -4.80 -0.34
C TRP A 94 -4.30 -4.43 0.97
N HIS A 95 -3.60 -5.40 1.55
CA HIS A 95 -2.85 -5.24 2.79
C HIS A 95 -1.43 -5.76 2.62
N TYR A 96 -0.51 -5.22 3.41
CA TYR A 96 0.85 -5.74 3.49
C TYR A 96 0.88 -6.90 4.49
N TYR A 97 1.51 -7.99 4.07
CA TYR A 97 1.74 -9.19 4.88
C TYR A 97 3.22 -9.51 4.87
N ASN A 98 3.74 -9.97 6.01
CA ASN A 98 5.01 -10.65 6.05
C ASN A 98 4.76 -12.13 5.75
N VAL A 99 5.38 -12.59 4.67
CA VAL A 99 5.28 -13.95 4.17
C VAL A 99 6.63 -14.61 4.41
N THR A 100 6.61 -15.75 5.10
CA THR A 100 7.80 -16.53 5.39
C THR A 100 7.78 -17.80 4.55
N ASN A 101 8.89 -18.07 3.85
CA ASN A 101 9.09 -19.30 3.08
C ASN A 101 9.52 -20.45 4.02
N GLN A 102 9.55 -21.69 3.52
CA GLN A 102 10.07 -22.87 4.21
C GLN A 102 11.53 -22.70 4.67
N ASP A 103 12.32 -21.90 3.96
CA ASP A 103 13.72 -21.59 4.30
C ASP A 103 13.85 -20.48 5.38
N ASN A 104 12.76 -20.11 6.07
CA ASN A 104 12.70 -19.03 7.06
C ASN A 104 13.06 -17.62 6.53
N TYR A 105 13.13 -17.44 5.22
CA TYR A 105 13.23 -16.12 4.61
C TYR A 105 11.88 -15.40 4.71
N THR A 106 11.88 -14.19 5.28
CA THR A 106 10.67 -13.36 5.42
C THR A 106 10.71 -12.21 4.44
N MET A 107 9.67 -12.10 3.61
CA MET A 107 9.46 -11.00 2.68
C MET A 107 8.15 -10.28 2.95
N THR A 108 8.09 -8.99 2.64
CA THR A 108 6.84 -8.24 2.71
C THR A 108 6.12 -8.31 1.37
N VAL A 109 4.89 -8.78 1.36
CA VAL A 109 4.05 -8.96 0.19
C VAL A 109 2.76 -8.15 0.33
N LEU A 110 2.43 -7.35 -0.67
CA LEU A 110 1.14 -6.71 -0.84
C LEU A 110 0.16 -7.73 -1.41
N LEU A 111 -0.84 -8.12 -0.63
CA LEU A 111 -1.83 -9.14 -0.99
C LEU A 111 -3.25 -8.63 -0.82
N ASN A 112 -4.12 -9.02 -1.74
CA ASN A 112 -5.55 -8.80 -1.55
C ASN A 112 -6.10 -9.79 -0.52
N ARG A 113 -6.99 -9.31 0.36
CA ARG A 113 -7.62 -10.15 1.39
C ARG A 113 -8.32 -11.40 0.83
N ASN A 114 -8.85 -11.33 -0.39
CA ASN A 114 -9.51 -12.46 -1.04
C ASN A 114 -8.54 -13.62 -1.36
N ASN A 115 -7.26 -13.32 -1.52
CA ASN A 115 -6.24 -14.29 -1.95
C ASN A 115 -5.60 -15.02 -0.76
N LEU A 116 -5.93 -14.63 0.48
CA LEU A 116 -5.46 -15.27 1.72
C LEU A 116 -5.88 -16.74 1.85
N ARG A 117 -6.89 -17.18 1.10
CA ARG A 117 -7.34 -18.58 1.14
C ARG A 117 -6.53 -19.50 0.24
N MET A 118 -5.74 -18.94 -0.68
CA MET A 118 -5.00 -19.67 -1.71
C MET A 118 -3.48 -19.48 -1.57
N VAL A 119 -3.03 -19.31 -0.33
CA VAL A 119 -1.62 -19.00 0.02
C VAL A 119 -0.63 -20.07 -0.45
N SER A 120 -1.06 -21.32 -0.56
CA SER A 120 -0.22 -22.41 -1.09
C SER A 120 0.15 -22.25 -2.57
N ALA A 121 -0.57 -21.41 -3.31
CA ALA A 121 -0.35 -21.15 -4.74
C ALA A 121 -0.01 -19.68 -5.02
N LEU A 122 0.54 -18.98 -4.02
CA LEU A 122 0.84 -17.56 -4.16
C LEU A 122 1.91 -17.33 -5.22
N LYS A 123 1.62 -16.44 -6.17
CA LYS A 123 2.58 -15.91 -7.12
C LYS A 123 3.00 -14.53 -6.67
N VAL A 124 4.31 -14.27 -6.57
CA VAL A 124 4.86 -12.99 -6.10
C VAL A 124 5.78 -12.34 -7.13
N LYS A 125 5.71 -11.01 -7.25
CA LYS A 125 6.66 -10.21 -8.05
C LYS A 125 7.19 -9.05 -7.25
N LEU A 126 8.48 -8.79 -7.41
CA LEU A 126 9.10 -7.62 -6.82
C LEU A 126 8.53 -6.34 -7.46
N ILE A 127 7.92 -5.48 -6.64
CA ILE A 127 7.55 -4.12 -7.06
C ILE A 127 8.72 -3.18 -6.78
N HIS A 128 9.20 -3.17 -5.54
CA HIS A 128 10.18 -2.17 -5.11
C HIS A 128 10.92 -2.58 -3.83
N ASN A 129 12.26 -2.57 -3.85
CA ASN A 129 13.10 -2.52 -2.64
C ASN A 129 12.68 -3.53 -1.54
N ASN A 130 12.50 -4.80 -1.92
CA ASN A 130 12.04 -5.95 -1.10
C ASN A 130 10.54 -6.00 -0.77
N ILE A 131 9.72 -5.15 -1.39
CA ILE A 131 8.26 -5.26 -1.39
C ILE A 131 7.82 -6.01 -2.63
N TYR A 132 7.12 -7.10 -2.39
CA TYR A 132 6.50 -7.93 -3.42
C TYR A 132 5.01 -7.63 -3.50
N ILE A 133 4.38 -7.98 -4.60
CA ILE A 133 2.93 -8.08 -4.72
C ILE A 133 2.58 -9.51 -5.03
N GLY A 134 1.55 -10.00 -4.36
CA GLY A 134 1.11 -11.37 -4.46
C GLY A 134 -0.29 -11.47 -5.06
N THR A 135 -0.49 -12.43 -5.94
CA THR A 135 -1.83 -12.92 -6.30
C THR A 135 -1.88 -14.43 -6.17
N ALA A 136 -3.03 -14.95 -5.79
CA ALA A 136 -3.33 -16.37 -5.82
C ALA A 136 -4.54 -16.60 -6.73
#